data_AF-A0A0N8QT42-F1
#
_entry.id   AF-A0A0N8QT42-F1
#
_cell.length_a   1.000
_cell.length_b   1.000
_cell.length_c   1.000
_cell.angle_alpha   90.00
_cell.angle_beta   90.00
_cell.angle_gamma   90.00
#
_symmetry.space_group_name_H-M   'P 1'
#
loop_
_entity.id
_entity.type
_entity.pdbx_description
1 polymer ?
#
loop_
_entity_poly.entity_id
_entity_poly.type
_entity_poly.pdbx_seq_one_letter_code
_entity_poly.pdbx_strand_id
1 'polypeptide(L)'
;MLMGQCDQHNQAPPSFPDSGQHQQKQNGDIVQPLKEQEKTQLWLDQFGSPADRLLAEKLLDSISYCPLNEFKNSLTKLIKNTLPSKTTSALFIERELQKTRAKLPPPIYESKKTYNPRSKKKHLRAQGAAIQAIKSLKYTSQDIGSETLTTHVATTLCRSNGARFLLQPTANNVRDSKVRNFVILTDFIGSGDRAFAMLDAMWNVPSIRSWHSGRFIKFWVMAYSGTGQGIRKVETHRFAPTVAVVTDCPTLHNSFDADLEDMKSLCKKYGAHSDNPLGWKNTAALLAFEHGAPNNMPAIFISEKNRGKRRWAPLFPKRVTDVLRQSAQLTQTNMDVLFSTALNSLQAIEIAQSPRFKRSNDQSKSAIIVLLAHSQCKRRIAELRRILPLSLDTLIHAIDRAVRRGWLTNSGALTLAGHKAIRFLRRQGKKFFVAPAALAPYYPTQLRAPQ
;
A
#
# COMPACT_ATOMS: atom_id res chain seq x y z
N MET A 1 33.32 -27.12 77.07
CA MET A 1 34.80 -27.14 77.05
C MET A 1 35.23 -27.03 75.60
N LEU A 2 35.99 -25.96 75.29
CA LEU A 2 36.79 -25.68 74.08
C LEU A 2 36.03 -25.63 72.74
N MET A 3 35.66 -24.45 72.24
CA MET A 3 36.48 -23.46 71.49
C MET A 3 37.09 -24.00 70.18
N GLY A 4 36.62 -23.42 69.08
CA GLY A 4 37.28 -23.40 67.77
C GLY A 4 36.92 -22.09 67.06
N GLN A 5 37.82 -21.11 67.13
CA GLN A 5 37.79 -19.85 66.38
C GLN A 5 38.25 -20.10 64.94
N CYS A 6 37.65 -19.40 63.97
CA CYS A 6 38.30 -19.06 62.68
C CYS A 6 37.61 -17.83 62.08
N ASP A 7 38.29 -16.69 62.26
CA ASP A 7 38.64 -15.67 61.28
C ASP A 7 37.57 -15.07 60.36
N GLN A 8 37.18 -13.84 60.72
CA GLN A 8 36.58 -12.86 59.83
C GLN A 8 37.67 -12.20 58.97
N HIS A 9 37.70 -12.50 57.68
CA HIS A 9 38.38 -11.65 56.70
C HIS A 9 37.38 -10.70 56.04
N ASN A 10 37.62 -9.43 56.33
CA ASN A 10 36.97 -8.24 55.82
C ASN A 10 37.46 -7.97 54.38
N GLN A 11 36.59 -8.11 53.37
CA GLN A 11 36.86 -7.61 52.02
C GLN A 11 35.71 -6.72 51.56
N ALA A 12 36.04 -5.44 51.40
CA ALA A 12 35.19 -4.41 50.83
C ALA A 12 34.83 -4.73 49.36
N PRO A 13 33.63 -4.34 48.89
CA PRO A 13 33.23 -4.55 47.51
C PRO A 13 34.01 -3.61 46.56
N PRO A 14 34.33 -4.06 45.33
CA PRO A 14 35.08 -3.26 44.37
C PRO A 14 34.21 -2.10 43.84
N SER A 15 34.78 -0.91 43.89
CA SER A 15 34.29 0.31 43.28
C SER A 15 34.25 0.17 41.75
N PHE A 16 33.06 0.29 41.18
CA PHE A 16 32.88 0.41 39.73
C PHE A 16 33.37 1.79 39.26
N PRO A 17 34.11 1.88 38.14
CA PRO A 17 34.50 3.16 37.59
C PRO A 17 33.30 3.85 36.95
N ASP A 18 33.30 5.16 37.14
CA ASP A 18 32.35 6.16 36.71
C ASP A 18 31.79 5.90 35.30
N SER A 19 30.50 5.58 35.24
CA SER A 19 29.76 5.51 33.98
C SER A 19 29.53 6.94 33.50
N GLY A 20 30.44 7.41 32.64
CA GLY A 20 30.27 8.64 31.88
C GLY A 20 28.88 8.66 31.25
N GLN A 21 28.04 9.58 31.71
CA GLN A 21 26.76 9.88 31.12
C GLN A 21 26.99 10.39 29.69
N HIS A 22 27.06 9.48 28.73
CA HIS A 22 26.69 9.79 27.37
C HIS A 22 25.18 10.08 27.38
N GLN A 23 24.85 11.34 27.65
CA GLN A 23 23.61 11.94 27.17
C GLN A 23 23.58 11.69 25.65
N GLN A 24 22.89 10.62 25.25
CA GLN A 24 22.32 10.54 23.92
C GLN A 24 21.38 11.74 23.81
N LYS A 25 21.90 12.84 23.25
CA LYS A 25 21.08 13.85 22.61
C LYS A 25 20.22 13.09 21.60
N GLN A 26 18.98 12.83 21.99
CA GLN A 26 17.90 12.61 21.05
C GLN A 26 17.79 13.92 20.27
N ASN A 27 18.59 14.05 19.21
CA ASN A 27 18.19 14.90 18.10
C ASN A 27 16.85 14.32 17.67
N GLY A 28 15.77 15.03 17.98
CA GLY A 28 14.49 14.74 17.35
C GLY A 28 14.74 14.85 15.86
N ASP A 29 14.81 13.71 15.17
CA ASP A 29 14.97 13.67 13.72
C ASP A 29 13.90 14.58 13.14
N ILE A 30 14.33 15.74 12.63
CA ILE A 30 13.47 16.64 11.87
C ILE A 30 13.11 15.84 10.63
N VAL A 31 11.93 15.22 10.66
CA VAL A 31 11.50 14.38 9.56
C VAL A 31 11.34 15.30 8.34
N GLN A 32 11.91 14.93 7.20
CA GLN A 32 11.92 15.76 5.98
C GLN A 32 10.98 15.21 4.89
N PRO A 33 10.40 16.06 4.03
CA PRO A 33 9.69 15.66 2.82
C PRO A 33 10.49 14.65 2.00
N LEU A 34 9.83 13.71 1.31
CA LEU A 34 10.49 12.59 0.63
C LEU A 34 11.65 13.01 -0.27
N LYS A 35 11.48 14.10 -1.03
CA LYS A 35 12.51 14.63 -1.92
C LYS A 35 13.69 15.23 -1.18
N GLU A 36 13.50 15.80 -0.01
CA GLU A 36 14.55 16.49 0.75
C GLU A 36 15.43 15.51 1.54
N GLN A 37 14.96 14.27 1.74
CA GLN A 37 15.71 13.25 2.45
C GLN A 37 17.01 12.88 1.73
N GLU A 38 18.10 12.78 2.49
CA GLU A 38 19.44 12.46 2.01
C GLU A 38 19.47 11.21 1.11
N LYS A 39 18.81 10.11 1.54
CA LYS A 39 18.74 8.86 0.77
C LYS A 39 18.09 9.05 -0.60
N THR A 40 17.07 9.90 -0.69
CA THR A 40 16.40 10.21 -1.96
C THR A 40 17.29 11.03 -2.87
N GLN A 41 17.99 12.03 -2.32
CA GLN A 41 18.94 12.84 -3.09
C GLN A 41 20.10 11.99 -3.63
N LEU A 42 20.69 11.14 -2.80
CA LEU A 42 21.71 10.18 -3.23
C LEU A 42 21.21 9.21 -4.31
N TRP A 43 19.92 8.86 -4.29
CA TRP A 43 19.30 8.07 -5.36
C TRP A 43 19.17 8.89 -6.66
N LEU A 44 18.72 10.14 -6.57
CA LEU A 44 18.58 11.06 -7.72
C LEU A 44 19.93 11.46 -8.35
N ASP A 45 21.00 11.52 -7.56
CA ASP A 45 22.34 11.88 -8.03
C ASP A 45 23.00 10.79 -8.91
N GLN A 46 22.48 9.55 -8.88
CA GLN A 46 22.98 8.45 -9.71
C GLN A 46 22.55 8.55 -11.19
N PHE A 47 21.60 9.43 -11.53
CA PHE A 47 21.11 9.59 -12.89
C PHE A 47 22.06 10.46 -13.72
N GLY A 48 22.78 9.82 -14.64
CA GLY A 48 23.82 10.46 -15.44
C GLY A 48 23.41 11.59 -16.41
N SER A 49 22.13 11.94 -16.55
CA SER A 49 21.72 13.12 -17.33
C SER A 49 20.65 13.94 -16.59
N PRO A 50 20.62 15.28 -16.77
CA PRO A 50 19.57 16.12 -16.17
C PRO A 50 18.16 15.71 -16.60
N ALA A 51 17.98 15.25 -17.85
CA ALA A 51 16.71 14.77 -18.35
C ALA A 51 16.26 13.47 -17.64
N ASP A 52 17.18 12.52 -17.47
CA ASP A 52 16.90 11.28 -16.72
C ASP A 52 16.54 11.56 -15.26
N ARG A 53 17.21 12.55 -14.64
CA ARG A 53 16.90 12.99 -13.26
C ARG A 53 15.48 13.56 -13.16
N LEU A 54 15.07 14.42 -14.09
CA LEU A 54 13.71 14.99 -14.09
C LEU A 54 12.64 13.89 -14.23
N LEU A 55 12.88 12.90 -15.10
CA LEU A 55 12.00 11.74 -15.22
C LEU A 55 11.97 10.91 -13.94
N ALA A 56 13.13 10.72 -13.29
CA ALA A 56 13.23 9.99 -12.02
C ALA A 56 12.47 10.69 -10.88
N GLU A 57 12.53 12.03 -10.80
CA GLU A 57 11.76 12.81 -9.82
C GLU A 57 10.25 12.66 -10.06
N LYS A 58 9.82 12.76 -11.32
CA LYS A 58 8.41 12.55 -11.69
C LYS A 58 7.95 11.11 -11.41
N LEU A 59 8.84 10.13 -11.61
CA LEU A 59 8.57 8.74 -11.29
C LEU A 59 8.46 8.51 -9.78
N LEU A 60 9.33 9.12 -8.98
CA LEU A 60 9.27 9.07 -7.52
C LEU A 60 7.94 9.61 -6.99
N ASP A 61 7.47 10.73 -7.53
CA ASP A 61 6.18 11.34 -7.15
C ASP A 61 4.97 10.46 -7.46
N SER A 62 5.13 9.50 -8.36
CA SER A 62 4.05 8.57 -8.74
C SER A 62 3.94 7.34 -7.84
N ILE A 63 4.88 7.14 -6.90
CA ILE A 63 4.87 6.01 -5.97
C ILE A 63 3.79 6.22 -4.92
N SER A 64 2.80 5.33 -4.89
CA SER A 64 1.85 5.25 -3.80
C SER A 64 2.49 4.50 -2.62
N TYR A 65 2.37 5.07 -1.43
CA TYR A 65 2.79 4.42 -0.19
C TYR A 65 1.58 4.03 0.66
N CYS A 66 1.59 2.81 1.21
CA CYS A 66 0.55 2.30 2.09
C CYS A 66 1.10 2.06 3.51
N PRO A 67 0.72 2.89 4.49
CA PRO A 67 1.00 2.65 5.91
C PRO A 67 0.31 1.39 6.44
N LEU A 68 0.87 0.82 7.51
CA LEU A 68 0.40 -0.41 8.12
C LEU A 68 -1.02 -0.30 8.69
N ASN A 69 -1.32 0.81 9.35
CA ASN A 69 -2.65 1.04 9.93
C ASN A 69 -3.72 1.16 8.83
N GLU A 70 -3.40 1.86 7.74
CA GLU A 70 -4.31 1.95 6.60
C GLU A 70 -4.54 0.58 5.95
N PHE A 71 -3.48 -0.20 5.76
CA PHE A 71 -3.57 -1.56 5.25
C PHE A 71 -4.54 -2.42 6.07
N LYS A 72 -4.30 -2.50 7.38
CA LYS A 72 -5.11 -3.31 8.31
C LYS A 72 -6.58 -2.86 8.33
N ASN A 73 -6.82 -1.56 8.44
CA ASN A 73 -8.17 -1.00 8.56
C ASN A 73 -8.96 -1.15 7.26
N SER A 74 -8.30 -0.94 6.12
CA SER A 74 -8.97 -1.03 4.82
C SER A 74 -9.27 -2.47 4.42
N LEU A 75 -8.33 -3.41 4.67
CA LEU A 75 -8.51 -4.83 4.35
C LEU A 75 -9.60 -5.49 5.22
N THR A 76 -9.45 -5.42 6.55
CA THR A 76 -10.47 -4.80 7.42
C THR A 76 -11.92 -4.71 6.90
N LYS A 77 -12.23 -3.48 6.49
CA LYS A 77 -13.51 -3.05 5.95
C LYS A 77 -13.89 -3.80 4.68
N LEU A 78 -12.93 -4.05 3.77
CA LEU A 78 -13.18 -4.78 2.53
C LEU A 78 -13.79 -6.17 2.81
N ILE A 79 -13.17 -6.95 3.70
CA ILE A 79 -13.63 -8.30 4.05
C ILE A 79 -15.03 -8.24 4.66
N LYS A 80 -15.26 -7.32 5.60
CA LYS A 80 -16.54 -7.19 6.30
C LYS A 80 -17.69 -6.76 5.38
N ASN A 81 -17.42 -5.85 4.45
CA ASN A 81 -18.42 -5.25 3.56
C ASN A 81 -18.72 -6.12 2.33
N THR A 82 -17.72 -6.86 1.83
CA THR A 82 -17.87 -7.68 0.63
C THR A 82 -18.54 -9.03 0.92
N LEU A 83 -18.21 -9.65 2.06
CA LEU A 83 -18.74 -10.97 2.40
C LEU A 83 -20.12 -10.87 3.07
N PRO A 84 -21.07 -11.77 2.75
CA PRO A 84 -22.38 -11.75 3.40
C PRO A 84 -22.28 -11.95 4.92
N SER A 85 -23.07 -11.20 5.68
CA SER A 85 -23.02 -11.20 7.15
C SER A 85 -23.50 -12.52 7.79
N LYS A 86 -24.44 -13.21 7.14
CA LYS A 86 -25.09 -14.43 7.65
C LYS A 86 -24.38 -15.74 7.27
N THR A 87 -23.28 -15.68 6.52
CA THR A 87 -22.61 -16.88 5.99
C THR A 87 -21.22 -17.06 6.57
N THR A 88 -20.90 -18.29 6.98
CA THR A 88 -19.56 -18.65 7.43
C THR A 88 -18.57 -18.69 6.27
N SER A 89 -17.41 -18.08 6.47
CA SER A 89 -16.36 -17.89 5.46
C SER A 89 -15.04 -18.46 5.98
N ALA A 90 -14.40 -19.29 5.16
CA ALA A 90 -13.05 -19.78 5.41
C ALA A 90 -12.03 -18.80 4.80
N LEU A 91 -11.15 -18.27 5.64
CA LEU A 91 -10.09 -17.35 5.27
C LEU A 91 -8.80 -18.16 5.07
N PHE A 92 -8.18 -18.02 3.92
CA PHE A 92 -6.93 -18.65 3.56
C PHE A 92 -5.91 -17.57 3.24
N ILE A 93 -4.73 -17.62 3.87
CA ILE A 93 -3.66 -16.66 3.62
C ILE A 93 -2.87 -17.10 2.39
N GLU A 94 -2.77 -16.22 1.41
CA GLU A 94 -1.91 -16.39 0.23
C GLU A 94 -0.46 -16.53 0.66
N ARG A 95 0.25 -17.42 -0.04
CA ARG A 95 1.65 -17.74 0.24
C ARG A 95 2.31 -18.37 -0.97
N GLU A 96 3.64 -18.41 -0.93
CA GLU A 96 4.40 -19.19 -1.92
C GLU A 96 4.24 -20.70 -1.66
N LEU A 97 3.87 -21.44 -2.71
CA LEU A 97 3.73 -22.90 -2.65
C LEU A 97 4.99 -23.58 -3.16
N GLN A 98 5.35 -24.72 -2.56
CA GLN A 98 6.46 -25.55 -3.04
C GLN A 98 6.26 -25.92 -4.51
N LYS A 99 7.26 -25.59 -5.34
CA LYS A 99 7.31 -26.03 -6.73
C LYS A 99 7.59 -27.52 -6.75
N THR A 100 6.68 -28.27 -7.36
CA THR A 100 6.85 -29.71 -7.60
C THR A 100 6.95 -29.95 -9.10
N ARG A 101 7.35 -31.16 -9.51
CA ARG A 101 7.35 -31.57 -10.92
C ARG A 101 5.93 -31.75 -11.48
N ALA A 102 4.90 -31.76 -10.61
CA ALA A 102 3.53 -31.95 -11.02
C ALA A 102 2.96 -30.69 -11.70
N LYS A 103 2.00 -30.88 -12.60
CA LYS A 103 1.31 -29.78 -13.30
C LYS A 103 0.56 -28.84 -12.34
N LEU A 104 0.00 -29.39 -11.26
CA LEU A 104 -0.68 -28.63 -10.23
C LEU A 104 0.16 -28.63 -8.94
N PRO A 105 0.10 -27.55 -8.15
CA PRO A 105 0.74 -27.52 -6.83
C PRO A 105 0.11 -28.58 -5.89
N PRO A 106 0.80 -28.90 -4.78
CA PRO A 106 0.30 -29.81 -3.77
C PRO A 106 -1.12 -29.42 -3.31
N PRO A 107 -2.03 -30.40 -3.14
CA PRO A 107 -3.41 -30.13 -2.79
C PRO A 107 -3.53 -29.51 -1.40
N ILE A 108 -4.40 -28.51 -1.22
CA ILE A 108 -4.50 -27.78 0.06
C ILE A 108 -4.96 -28.67 1.23
N TYR A 109 -5.65 -29.77 0.95
CA TYR A 109 -6.03 -30.81 1.90
C TYR A 109 -5.60 -32.18 1.38
N GLU A 110 -5.26 -33.07 2.30
CA GLU A 110 -5.13 -34.50 1.98
C GLU A 110 -6.48 -35.09 1.58
N SER A 111 -6.46 -36.10 0.72
CA SER A 111 -7.67 -36.79 0.24
C SER A 111 -7.61 -38.28 0.59
N LYS A 112 -8.62 -38.77 1.32
CA LYS A 112 -8.75 -40.19 1.69
C LYS A 112 -10.01 -40.79 1.06
N LYS A 113 -9.95 -42.05 0.64
CA LYS A 113 -11.15 -42.79 0.18
C LYS A 113 -12.06 -43.06 1.40
N THR A 114 -13.27 -42.54 1.37
CA THR A 114 -14.29 -42.76 2.41
C THR A 114 -15.55 -43.36 1.77
N TYR A 115 -16.17 -44.33 2.44
CA TYR A 115 -17.44 -44.90 2.00
C TYR A 115 -18.57 -43.89 2.17
N ASN A 116 -19.37 -43.70 1.13
CA ASN A 116 -20.60 -42.89 1.19
C ASN A 116 -21.81 -43.83 1.29
N PRO A 117 -22.54 -43.82 2.41
CA PRO A 117 -23.68 -44.72 2.62
C PRO A 117 -24.82 -44.46 1.62
N ARG A 118 -24.98 -43.21 1.15
CA ARG A 118 -26.05 -42.85 0.21
C ARG A 118 -25.78 -43.37 -1.21
N SER A 119 -24.54 -43.29 -1.68
CA SER A 119 -24.19 -43.76 -3.02
C SER A 119 -23.65 -45.20 -3.05
N LYS A 120 -23.51 -45.84 -1.89
CA LYS A 120 -22.88 -47.16 -1.69
C LYS A 120 -21.51 -47.31 -2.37
N LYS A 121 -20.74 -46.22 -2.50
CA LYS A 121 -19.44 -46.18 -3.21
C LYS A 121 -18.40 -45.46 -2.36
N LYS A 122 -17.12 -45.78 -2.57
CA LYS A 122 -15.99 -45.06 -1.96
C LYS A 122 -15.66 -43.81 -2.79
N HIS A 123 -15.62 -42.66 -2.14
CA HIS A 123 -15.27 -41.37 -2.76
C HIS A 123 -14.03 -40.78 -2.11
N LEU A 124 -13.25 -40.00 -2.87
CA LEU A 124 -12.16 -39.22 -2.30
C LEU A 124 -12.71 -38.03 -1.51
N ARG A 125 -12.38 -37.97 -0.23
CA ARG A 125 -12.83 -36.94 0.70
C ARG A 125 -11.66 -36.17 1.27
N ALA A 126 -11.77 -34.85 1.31
CA ALA A 126 -10.82 -33.97 2.00
C ALA A 126 -10.80 -34.28 3.50
N GLN A 127 -9.61 -34.48 4.04
CA GLN A 127 -9.35 -34.79 5.44
C GLN A 127 -8.18 -33.97 5.97
N GLY A 128 -8.13 -33.80 7.28
CA GLY A 128 -7.00 -33.20 7.98
C GLY A 128 -7.01 -31.67 7.95
N ALA A 129 -5.90 -31.12 8.44
CA ALA A 129 -5.65 -29.70 8.39
C ALA A 129 -5.42 -29.25 6.94
N ALA A 130 -5.74 -27.99 6.66
CA ALA A 130 -5.18 -27.36 5.48
C ALA A 130 -3.66 -27.39 5.60
N ILE A 131 -2.92 -27.49 4.49
CA ILE A 131 -1.44 -27.41 4.52
C ILE A 131 -1.06 -26.21 5.41
N GLN A 132 -0.37 -26.48 6.51
CA GLN A 132 0.06 -25.44 7.46
C GLN A 132 1.11 -24.53 6.81
N ALA A 133 1.33 -23.32 7.35
CA ALA A 133 2.39 -22.44 6.88
C ALA A 133 3.73 -23.20 6.86
N ILE A 134 4.22 -23.54 5.67
CA ILE A 134 5.46 -24.30 5.52
C ILE A 134 6.61 -23.36 5.87
N LYS A 135 7.59 -23.88 6.61
CA LYS A 135 8.91 -23.28 6.87
C LYS A 135 9.47 -22.66 5.58
N SER A 136 10.16 -21.52 5.66
CA SER A 136 10.68 -20.82 4.49
C SER A 136 11.30 -21.76 3.46
N LEU A 137 10.90 -21.60 2.19
CA LEU A 137 11.42 -22.41 1.08
C LEU A 137 12.95 -22.29 0.95
N LYS A 138 13.50 -21.18 1.44
CA LYS A 138 14.93 -20.97 1.65
C LYS A 138 15.24 -21.32 3.11
N TYR A 139 15.91 -22.44 3.33
CA TYR A 139 16.35 -22.91 4.66
C TYR A 139 17.36 -21.97 5.36
N THR A 140 17.76 -20.87 4.71
CA THR A 140 18.76 -19.91 5.21
C THR A 140 18.16 -18.74 5.99
N SER A 141 16.90 -18.34 5.71
CA SER A 141 16.24 -17.22 6.40
C SER A 141 14.72 -17.26 6.23
N GLN A 142 13.95 -17.11 7.32
CA GLN A 142 12.50 -16.97 7.27
C GLN A 142 12.11 -15.51 6.98
N ASP A 143 11.97 -15.17 5.69
CA ASP A 143 11.41 -13.87 5.26
C ASP A 143 9.87 -14.01 5.11
N ILE A 144 9.15 -13.89 6.23
CA ILE A 144 7.68 -13.96 6.29
C ILE A 144 7.12 -12.54 6.28
N GLY A 145 7.13 -11.88 5.12
CA GLY A 145 6.71 -10.49 4.96
C GLY A 145 5.20 -10.27 5.12
N SER A 146 4.47 -10.19 4.00
CA SER A 146 3.05 -9.81 4.00
C SER A 146 2.09 -10.88 4.53
N GLU A 147 2.53 -12.14 4.55
CA GLU A 147 1.77 -13.27 5.10
C GLU A 147 1.45 -13.04 6.58
N THR A 148 2.42 -12.55 7.36
CA THR A 148 2.27 -12.28 8.80
C THR A 148 1.19 -11.23 9.07
N LEU A 149 1.19 -10.14 8.29
CA LEU A 149 0.23 -9.06 8.47
C LEU A 149 -1.18 -9.44 8.05
N THR A 150 -1.29 -10.15 6.93
CA THR A 150 -2.59 -10.67 6.45
C THR A 150 -3.13 -11.70 7.44
N THR A 151 -2.26 -12.55 8.01
CA THR A 151 -2.61 -13.49 9.08
C THR A 151 -3.10 -12.76 10.33
N HIS A 152 -2.45 -11.67 10.72
CA HIS A 152 -2.88 -10.86 11.87
C HIS A 152 -4.27 -10.23 11.65
N VAL A 153 -4.55 -9.70 10.46
CA VAL A 153 -5.89 -9.20 10.08
C VAL A 153 -6.93 -10.32 10.17
N ALA A 154 -6.65 -11.48 9.57
CA ALA A 154 -7.57 -12.61 9.58
C ALA A 154 -7.80 -13.18 11.00
N THR A 155 -6.75 -13.25 11.81
CA THR A 155 -6.82 -13.70 13.22
C THR A 155 -7.71 -12.77 14.04
N THR A 156 -7.55 -11.45 13.89
CA THR A 156 -8.38 -10.46 14.56
C THR A 156 -9.85 -10.56 14.13
N LEU A 157 -10.11 -10.82 12.85
CA LEU A 157 -11.47 -11.07 12.35
C LEU A 157 -12.09 -12.34 12.93
N CYS A 158 -11.35 -13.44 12.98
CA CYS A 158 -11.81 -14.70 13.59
C CYS A 158 -12.07 -14.55 15.09
N ARG A 159 -11.22 -13.82 15.83
CA ARG A 159 -11.43 -13.56 17.26
C ARG A 159 -12.66 -12.69 17.50
N SER A 160 -12.88 -11.67 16.69
CA SER A 160 -14.04 -10.77 16.83
C SER A 160 -15.35 -11.40 16.36
N ASN A 161 -15.32 -12.39 15.46
CA ASN A 161 -16.54 -13.05 14.97
C ASN A 161 -16.27 -14.50 14.50
N GLY A 162 -16.01 -15.40 15.45
CA GLY A 162 -15.63 -16.79 15.17
C GLY A 162 -16.72 -17.65 14.53
N ALA A 163 -17.99 -17.28 14.69
CA ALA A 163 -19.10 -17.94 14.00
C ALA A 163 -19.13 -17.63 12.50
N ARG A 164 -18.64 -16.43 12.11
CA ARG A 164 -18.63 -15.95 10.72
C ARG A 164 -17.33 -16.27 10.00
N PHE A 165 -16.19 -16.24 10.68
CA PHE A 165 -14.88 -16.38 10.05
C PHE A 165 -14.06 -17.51 10.66
N LEU A 166 -13.54 -18.39 9.80
CA LEU A 166 -12.64 -19.47 10.19
C LEU A 166 -11.31 -19.29 9.46
N LEU A 167 -10.20 -19.21 10.20
CA LEU A 167 -8.86 -19.08 9.62
C LEU A 167 -8.30 -20.48 9.30
N GLN A 168 -7.98 -20.71 8.03
CA GLN A 168 -7.41 -21.96 7.50
C GLN A 168 -8.03 -23.24 8.13
N PRO A 169 -9.38 -23.37 8.12
CA PRO A 169 -10.06 -24.45 8.83
C PRO A 169 -9.66 -25.83 8.31
N THR A 170 -9.76 -26.84 9.15
CA THR A 170 -9.66 -28.24 8.72
C THR A 170 -10.81 -28.60 7.77
N ALA A 171 -10.62 -29.65 6.97
CA ALA A 171 -11.68 -30.11 6.06
C ALA A 171 -12.96 -30.57 6.81
N ASN A 172 -12.85 -30.96 8.09
CA ASN A 172 -14.00 -31.23 8.96
C ASN A 172 -14.69 -29.92 9.34
N ASN A 173 -13.96 -28.93 9.86
CA ASN A 173 -14.54 -27.64 10.26
C ASN A 173 -15.26 -26.94 9.11
N VAL A 174 -14.75 -27.05 7.87
CA VAL A 174 -15.42 -26.54 6.66
C VAL A 174 -16.83 -27.12 6.52
N ARG A 175 -16.98 -28.43 6.77
CA ARG A 175 -18.27 -29.14 6.65
C ARG A 175 -19.18 -28.85 7.83
N ASP A 176 -18.66 -28.96 9.04
CA ASP A 176 -19.43 -28.85 10.28
C ASP A 176 -19.99 -27.42 10.43
N SER A 177 -19.19 -26.43 10.06
CA SER A 177 -19.57 -25.01 10.09
C SER A 177 -20.28 -24.54 8.82
N LYS A 178 -20.57 -25.47 7.88
CA LYS A 178 -21.28 -25.21 6.60
C LYS A 178 -20.72 -23.99 5.86
N VAL A 179 -19.40 -23.92 5.72
CA VAL A 179 -18.71 -22.80 5.06
C VAL A 179 -19.26 -22.60 3.65
N ARG A 180 -19.56 -21.34 3.30
CA ARG A 180 -20.10 -20.94 1.98
C ARG A 180 -19.14 -20.11 1.15
N ASN A 181 -18.12 -19.52 1.76
CA ASN A 181 -17.16 -18.68 1.07
C ASN A 181 -15.74 -19.18 1.36
N PHE A 182 -14.97 -19.41 0.31
CA PHE A 182 -13.54 -19.65 0.38
C PHE A 182 -12.86 -18.36 -0.05
N VAL A 183 -12.12 -17.73 0.86
CA VAL A 183 -11.58 -16.39 0.68
C VAL A 183 -10.06 -16.46 0.79
N ILE A 184 -9.35 -16.18 -0.29
CA ILE A 184 -7.90 -16.01 -0.28
C ILE A 184 -7.59 -14.56 0.04
N LEU A 185 -6.76 -14.33 1.05
CA LEU A 185 -6.31 -13.00 1.48
C LEU A 185 -4.85 -12.81 1.09
N THR A 186 -4.54 -11.69 0.46
CA THR A 186 -3.16 -11.27 0.12
C THR A 186 -3.02 -9.76 0.33
N ASP A 187 -1.80 -9.25 0.41
CA ASP A 187 -1.58 -7.81 0.40
C ASP A 187 -1.66 -7.25 -1.02
N PHE A 188 -1.07 -7.96 -2.00
CA PHE A 188 -0.90 -7.44 -3.34
C PHE A 188 -1.07 -8.47 -4.46
N ILE A 189 -1.96 -8.18 -5.41
CA ILE A 189 -2.13 -8.96 -6.65
C ILE A 189 -1.29 -8.30 -7.76
N GLY A 190 -0.01 -8.65 -7.83
CA GLY A 190 0.90 -8.23 -8.89
C GLY A 190 0.57 -8.88 -10.23
N SER A 191 1.23 -10.00 -10.55
CA SER A 191 0.90 -10.82 -11.72
C SER A 191 -0.29 -11.75 -11.50
N GLY A 192 -0.70 -11.95 -10.23
CA GLY A 192 -1.74 -12.90 -9.83
C GLY A 192 -1.27 -14.35 -9.69
N ASP A 193 0.00 -14.66 -9.95
CA ASP A 193 0.53 -16.04 -9.99
C ASP A 193 0.30 -16.81 -8.69
N ARG A 194 0.57 -16.18 -7.53
CA ARG A 194 0.48 -16.88 -6.25
C ARG A 194 -0.95 -17.17 -5.83
N ALA A 195 -1.85 -16.20 -5.98
CA ALA A 195 -3.27 -16.40 -5.75
C ALA A 195 -3.84 -17.48 -6.70
N PHE A 196 -3.42 -17.46 -7.97
CA PHE A 196 -3.79 -18.47 -8.95
C PHE A 196 -3.28 -19.87 -8.56
N ALA A 197 -2.01 -19.98 -8.14
CA ALA A 197 -1.44 -21.24 -7.67
C ALA A 197 -2.15 -21.77 -6.41
N MET A 198 -2.57 -20.89 -5.51
CA MET A 198 -3.35 -21.27 -4.34
C MET A 198 -4.74 -21.80 -4.72
N LEU A 199 -5.39 -21.18 -5.71
CA LEU A 199 -6.63 -21.69 -6.29
C LEU A 199 -6.41 -23.04 -6.99
N ASP A 200 -5.28 -23.24 -7.68
CA ASP A 200 -4.93 -24.53 -8.28
C ASP A 200 -4.70 -25.62 -7.22
N ALA A 201 -4.10 -25.28 -6.08
CA ALA A 201 -3.95 -26.19 -4.94
C ALA A 201 -5.30 -26.60 -4.35
N MET A 202 -6.25 -25.66 -4.29
CA MET A 202 -7.63 -25.95 -3.92
C MET A 202 -8.34 -26.79 -5.00
N TRP A 203 -8.11 -26.51 -6.28
CA TRP A 203 -8.66 -27.26 -7.40
C TRP A 203 -8.18 -28.70 -7.39
N ASN A 204 -6.96 -28.96 -6.93
CA ASN A 204 -6.40 -30.29 -6.83
C ASN A 204 -7.12 -31.18 -5.78
N VAL A 205 -8.00 -30.61 -4.94
CA VAL A 205 -8.79 -31.37 -3.95
C VAL A 205 -10.16 -31.78 -4.53
N PRO A 206 -10.46 -33.09 -4.70
CA PRO A 206 -11.74 -33.55 -5.27
C PRO A 206 -12.99 -33.04 -4.53
N SER A 207 -12.95 -32.98 -3.19
CA SER A 207 -14.09 -32.47 -2.42
C SER A 207 -14.38 -31.00 -2.67
N ILE A 208 -13.34 -30.16 -2.82
CA ILE A 208 -13.53 -28.75 -3.12
C ILE A 208 -14.16 -28.59 -4.52
N ARG A 209 -13.71 -29.34 -5.52
CA ARG A 209 -14.35 -29.36 -6.85
C ARG A 209 -15.82 -29.80 -6.79
N SER A 210 -16.12 -30.81 -5.97
CA SER A 210 -17.50 -31.25 -5.75
C SER A 210 -18.35 -30.18 -5.07
N TRP A 211 -17.81 -29.45 -4.09
CA TRP A 211 -18.51 -28.35 -3.43
C TRP A 211 -18.78 -27.17 -4.38
N HIS A 212 -17.81 -26.86 -5.25
CA HIS A 212 -17.95 -25.81 -6.25
C HIS A 212 -18.99 -26.17 -7.31
N SER A 213 -18.88 -27.36 -7.92
CA SER A 213 -19.84 -27.83 -8.93
C SER A 213 -21.27 -27.95 -8.40
N GLY A 214 -21.43 -28.36 -7.14
CA GLY A 214 -22.71 -28.37 -6.43
C GLY A 214 -23.21 -26.99 -5.97
N ARG A 215 -22.51 -25.89 -6.32
CA ARG A 215 -22.82 -24.51 -5.92
C ARG A 215 -22.92 -24.32 -4.40
N PHE A 216 -22.22 -25.14 -3.63
CA PHE A 216 -22.21 -25.06 -2.17
C PHE A 216 -21.27 -23.99 -1.63
N ILE A 217 -20.20 -23.68 -2.38
CA ILE A 217 -19.18 -22.68 -2.02
C ILE A 217 -18.95 -21.67 -3.16
N LYS A 218 -18.61 -20.44 -2.78
CA LYS A 218 -18.12 -19.38 -3.67
C LYS A 218 -16.66 -19.06 -3.37
N PHE A 219 -15.90 -18.67 -4.38
CA PHE A 219 -14.50 -18.30 -4.24
C PHE A 219 -14.32 -16.80 -4.33
N TRP A 220 -13.47 -16.29 -3.45
CA TRP A 220 -13.11 -14.89 -3.36
C TRP A 220 -11.59 -14.76 -3.28
N VAL A 221 -11.04 -13.74 -3.91
CA VAL A 221 -9.67 -13.30 -3.66
C VAL A 221 -9.73 -11.84 -3.27
N MET A 222 -9.28 -11.53 -2.05
CA MET A 222 -9.32 -10.19 -1.50
C MET A 222 -7.90 -9.69 -1.24
N ALA A 223 -7.62 -8.49 -1.73
CA ALA A 223 -6.32 -7.87 -1.55
C ALA A 223 -6.44 -6.41 -1.16
N TYR A 224 -5.35 -5.84 -0.62
CA TYR A 224 -5.29 -4.40 -0.48
C TYR A 224 -5.22 -3.75 -1.87
N SER A 225 -4.28 -4.19 -2.71
CA SER A 225 -4.20 -3.67 -4.07
C SER A 225 -3.94 -4.75 -5.10
N GLY A 226 -4.28 -4.48 -6.35
CA GLY A 226 -4.03 -5.37 -7.47
C GLY A 226 -3.84 -4.62 -8.76
N THR A 227 -3.05 -5.18 -9.66
CA THR A 227 -2.96 -4.67 -11.04
C THR A 227 -4.12 -5.20 -11.86
N GLY A 228 -4.55 -4.43 -12.88
CA GLY A 228 -5.63 -4.88 -13.77
C GLY A 228 -5.32 -6.21 -14.47
N GLN A 229 -4.05 -6.44 -14.84
CA GLN A 229 -3.61 -7.71 -15.43
C GLN A 229 -3.72 -8.87 -14.43
N GLY A 230 -3.22 -8.68 -13.21
CA GLY A 230 -3.23 -9.71 -12.17
C GLY A 230 -4.64 -10.08 -11.73
N ILE A 231 -5.53 -9.09 -11.57
CA ILE A 231 -6.94 -9.27 -11.24
C ILE A 231 -7.62 -10.14 -12.31
N ARG A 232 -7.54 -9.73 -13.59
CA ARG A 232 -8.13 -10.47 -14.71
C ARG A 232 -7.62 -11.91 -14.78
N LYS A 233 -6.31 -12.11 -14.57
CA LYS A 233 -5.74 -13.46 -14.55
C LYS A 233 -6.39 -14.33 -13.47
N VAL A 234 -6.52 -13.81 -12.25
CA VAL A 234 -7.12 -14.56 -11.14
C VAL A 234 -8.60 -14.86 -11.41
N GLU A 235 -9.36 -13.92 -11.97
CA GLU A 235 -10.77 -14.10 -12.34
C GLU A 235 -10.98 -15.20 -13.39
N THR A 236 -10.02 -15.38 -14.31
CA THR A 236 -10.08 -16.46 -15.33
C THR A 236 -9.84 -17.87 -14.79
N HIS A 237 -9.51 -18.03 -13.50
CA HIS A 237 -9.33 -19.35 -12.91
C HIS A 237 -10.63 -20.19 -13.01
N ARG A 238 -10.50 -21.52 -13.03
CA ARG A 238 -11.61 -22.49 -13.15
C ARG A 238 -12.71 -22.34 -12.10
N PHE A 239 -12.37 -21.78 -10.94
CA PHE A 239 -13.34 -21.47 -9.89
C PHE A 239 -14.16 -20.19 -10.14
N ALA A 240 -13.76 -19.39 -11.12
CA ALA A 240 -14.28 -18.05 -11.41
C ALA A 240 -14.42 -17.20 -10.13
N PRO A 241 -13.31 -16.99 -9.38
CA PRO A 241 -13.38 -16.28 -8.12
C PRO A 241 -13.78 -14.82 -8.33
N THR A 242 -14.56 -14.27 -7.41
CA THR A 242 -14.77 -12.82 -7.35
C THR A 242 -13.54 -12.17 -6.71
N VAL A 243 -12.88 -11.27 -7.44
CA VAL A 243 -11.72 -10.54 -6.94
C VAL A 243 -12.17 -9.17 -6.42
N ALA A 244 -11.79 -8.84 -5.19
CA ALA A 244 -12.08 -7.56 -4.58
C ALA A 244 -10.79 -6.93 -4.06
N VAL A 245 -10.55 -5.66 -4.41
CA VAL A 245 -9.38 -4.90 -3.96
C VAL A 245 -9.81 -3.62 -3.26
N VAL A 246 -9.01 -3.14 -2.31
CA VAL A 246 -9.24 -1.84 -1.66
C VAL A 246 -8.98 -0.70 -2.66
N THR A 247 -7.92 -0.82 -3.45
CA THR A 247 -7.55 0.18 -4.46
C THR A 247 -6.81 -0.46 -5.63
N ASP A 248 -6.97 0.10 -6.81
CA ASP A 248 -6.15 -0.27 -7.97
C ASP A 248 -4.69 0.10 -7.71
N CYS A 249 -3.78 -0.70 -8.28
CA CYS A 249 -2.35 -0.45 -8.21
C CYS A 249 -1.95 0.59 -9.29
N PRO A 250 -1.29 1.69 -8.90
CA PRO A 250 -0.60 2.52 -9.88
C PRO A 250 0.55 1.71 -10.50
N THR A 251 0.64 1.75 -11.82
CA THR A 251 1.70 1.14 -12.61
C THR A 251 2.22 2.18 -13.60
N LEU A 252 3.38 1.95 -14.21
CA LEU A 252 3.84 2.81 -15.29
C LEU A 252 2.74 3.00 -16.36
N HIS A 253 2.05 1.92 -16.71
CA HIS A 253 1.05 1.87 -17.79
C HIS A 253 -0.22 2.68 -17.55
N ASN A 254 -0.56 2.99 -16.30
CA ASN A 254 -1.78 3.74 -15.96
C ASN A 254 -1.49 5.08 -15.26
N SER A 255 -0.22 5.35 -14.96
CA SER A 255 0.21 6.59 -14.29
C SER A 255 0.77 7.62 -15.27
N PHE A 256 1.19 7.17 -16.46
CA PHE A 256 1.80 8.00 -17.49
C PHE A 256 1.14 7.77 -18.84
N ASP A 257 0.80 8.86 -19.52
CA ASP A 257 0.29 8.86 -20.88
C ASP A 257 1.42 9.21 -21.85
N ALA A 258 1.68 10.51 -22.07
CA ALA A 258 2.71 11.00 -23.00
C ALA A 258 4.13 10.50 -22.65
N ASP A 259 4.48 10.50 -21.37
CA ASP A 259 5.84 10.15 -20.90
C ASP A 259 6.04 8.64 -20.72
N LEU A 260 5.07 7.79 -21.08
CA LEU A 260 5.11 6.37 -20.77
C LEU A 260 6.36 5.66 -21.33
N GLU A 261 6.71 5.93 -22.59
CA GLU A 261 7.85 5.29 -23.23
C GLU A 261 9.19 5.79 -22.67
N ASP A 262 9.28 7.08 -22.32
CA ASP A 262 10.44 7.64 -21.64
C ASP A 262 10.63 7.02 -20.25
N MET A 263 9.55 6.85 -19.48
CA MET A 263 9.59 6.20 -18.17
C MET A 263 9.99 4.73 -18.27
N LYS A 264 9.49 3.99 -19.28
CA LYS A 264 9.92 2.62 -19.54
C LYS A 264 11.39 2.55 -19.93
N SER A 265 11.85 3.46 -20.80
CA SER A 265 13.23 3.55 -21.23
C SER A 265 14.16 3.81 -20.04
N LEU A 266 13.81 4.78 -19.18
CA LEU A 266 14.52 5.07 -17.94
C LEU A 266 14.65 3.81 -17.05
N CYS A 267 13.53 3.13 -16.77
CA CYS A 267 13.52 1.93 -15.95
C CYS A 267 14.35 0.79 -16.58
N LYS A 268 14.29 0.61 -17.90
CA LYS A 268 15.09 -0.40 -18.61
C LYS A 268 16.58 -0.06 -18.61
N LYS A 269 16.93 1.21 -18.82
CA LYS A 269 18.31 1.71 -18.87
C LYS A 269 19.03 1.52 -17.54
N TYR A 270 18.42 1.99 -16.45
CA TYR A 270 19.00 1.95 -15.11
C TYR A 270 18.73 0.64 -14.37
N GLY A 271 17.73 -0.13 -14.80
CA GLY A 271 17.41 -1.47 -14.27
C GLY A 271 17.94 -2.63 -15.10
N ALA A 272 18.75 -2.38 -16.13
CA ALA A 272 19.24 -3.39 -17.09
C ALA A 272 20.01 -4.55 -16.47
N HIS A 273 20.49 -4.41 -15.23
CA HIS A 273 21.19 -5.46 -14.49
C HIS A 273 20.27 -6.50 -13.86
N SER A 274 18.96 -6.26 -13.88
CA SER A 274 17.97 -7.24 -13.44
C SER A 274 17.36 -7.92 -14.66
N ASP A 275 17.08 -9.22 -14.55
CA ASP A 275 16.29 -9.96 -15.55
C ASP A 275 14.88 -9.38 -15.72
N ASN A 276 14.41 -8.59 -14.74
CA ASN A 276 13.09 -7.96 -14.74
C ASN A 276 13.22 -6.45 -14.47
N PRO A 277 13.70 -5.63 -15.43
CA PRO A 277 13.91 -4.19 -15.20
C PRO A 277 12.62 -3.45 -14.81
N LEU A 278 11.47 -3.89 -15.32
CA LEU A 278 10.15 -3.34 -15.01
C LEU A 278 9.46 -4.09 -13.85
N GLY A 279 10.18 -4.91 -13.09
CA GLY A 279 9.63 -5.76 -12.04
C GLY A 279 9.04 -7.07 -12.59
N TRP A 280 8.70 -7.99 -11.68
CA TRP A 280 8.22 -9.33 -12.04
C TRP A 280 7.12 -9.30 -13.10
N LYS A 281 7.29 -10.05 -14.19
CA LYS A 281 6.36 -10.14 -15.32
C LYS A 281 6.02 -8.78 -15.98
N ASN A 282 6.92 -7.81 -15.89
CA ASN A 282 6.75 -6.46 -16.43
C ASN A 282 5.51 -5.74 -15.90
N THR A 283 5.11 -6.02 -14.65
CA THR A 283 3.96 -5.38 -14.02
C THR A 283 4.17 -3.88 -13.78
N ALA A 284 5.42 -3.45 -13.58
CA ALA A 284 5.81 -2.06 -13.39
C ALA A 284 5.00 -1.35 -12.30
N ALA A 285 4.79 -2.02 -11.16
CA ALA A 285 4.00 -1.50 -10.05
C ALA A 285 4.70 -0.30 -9.39
N LEU A 286 3.93 0.70 -8.99
CA LEU A 286 4.39 1.93 -8.33
C LEU A 286 3.73 2.04 -6.94
N LEU A 287 3.64 0.91 -6.25
CA LEU A 287 3.05 0.79 -4.91
C LEU A 287 4.08 0.20 -3.97
N ALA A 288 4.27 0.83 -2.81
CA ALA A 288 5.11 0.35 -1.73
C ALA A 288 4.30 0.25 -0.44
N PHE A 289 4.55 -0.78 0.35
CA PHE A 289 3.95 -0.94 1.67
C PHE A 289 4.96 -0.61 2.77
N GLU A 290 4.48 -0.26 3.96
CA GLU A 290 5.32 -0.11 5.16
C GLU A 290 6.11 -1.39 5.49
N HIS A 291 5.51 -2.56 5.24
CA HIS A 291 6.16 -3.86 5.43
C HIS A 291 7.04 -4.32 4.27
N GLY A 292 7.16 -3.50 3.23
CA GLY A 292 8.13 -3.69 2.16
C GLY A 292 7.59 -3.44 0.75
N ALA A 293 8.52 -3.20 -0.17
CA ALA A 293 8.21 -3.04 -1.58
C ALA A 293 7.89 -4.39 -2.25
N PRO A 294 6.86 -4.48 -3.12
CA PRO A 294 6.57 -5.69 -3.88
C PRO A 294 7.66 -5.95 -4.93
N ASN A 295 7.86 -7.22 -5.30
CA ASN A 295 8.80 -7.62 -6.36
C ASN A 295 8.33 -7.24 -7.79
N ASN A 296 7.11 -6.73 -7.92
CA ASN A 296 6.55 -6.19 -9.14
C ASN A 296 6.99 -4.73 -9.41
N MET A 297 7.69 -4.10 -8.47
CA MET A 297 8.21 -2.75 -8.64
C MET A 297 9.44 -2.74 -9.57
N PRO A 298 9.66 -1.68 -10.39
CA PRO A 298 10.82 -1.58 -11.24
C PRO A 298 12.15 -1.79 -10.50
N ALA A 299 13.10 -2.46 -11.16
CA ALA A 299 14.38 -2.85 -10.58
C ALA A 299 15.20 -1.65 -10.07
N ILE A 300 15.03 -0.48 -10.69
CA ILE A 300 15.66 0.78 -10.27
C ILE A 300 15.37 1.14 -8.80
N PHE A 301 14.26 0.65 -8.24
CA PHE A 301 13.85 0.93 -6.87
C PHE A 301 14.22 -0.16 -5.86
N ILE A 302 14.46 -1.40 -6.29
CA ILE A 302 14.58 -2.55 -5.36
C ILE A 302 15.81 -3.42 -5.58
N SER A 303 16.45 -3.33 -6.76
CA SER A 303 17.53 -4.23 -7.17
C SER A 303 18.88 -3.52 -7.14
N GLU A 304 19.76 -3.96 -6.26
CA GLU A 304 21.15 -3.47 -6.18
C GLU A 304 22.01 -4.00 -7.32
N LYS A 305 23.03 -3.21 -7.67
CA LYS A 305 24.14 -3.65 -8.51
C LYS A 305 25.46 -3.26 -7.85
N ASN A 306 26.08 -4.24 -7.20
CA ASN A 306 27.30 -4.01 -6.41
C ASN A 306 28.60 -4.31 -7.18
N ARG A 307 28.51 -4.86 -8.41
CA ARG A 307 29.65 -5.27 -9.23
C ARG A 307 29.63 -4.62 -10.62
N GLY A 308 30.82 -4.44 -11.19
CA GLY A 308 31.02 -3.86 -12.53
C GLY A 308 31.21 -2.35 -12.55
N LYS A 309 31.41 -1.78 -13.76
CA LYS A 309 31.77 -0.36 -13.97
C LYS A 309 30.70 0.64 -13.54
N ARG A 310 29.41 0.25 -13.58
CA ARG A 310 28.29 1.08 -13.13
C ARG A 310 27.62 0.38 -11.98
N ARG A 311 27.84 0.86 -10.75
CA ARG A 311 27.11 0.42 -9.56
C ARG A 311 25.73 1.08 -9.52
N TRP A 312 24.78 0.45 -8.83
CA TRP A 312 23.43 0.99 -8.63
C TRP A 312 22.97 0.74 -7.21
N ALA A 313 22.70 1.81 -6.47
CA ALA A 313 22.08 1.78 -5.16
C ALA A 313 20.59 2.14 -5.31
N PRO A 314 19.67 1.20 -5.13
CA PRO A 314 18.24 1.43 -5.26
C PRO A 314 17.71 2.22 -4.05
N LEU A 315 16.57 2.88 -4.22
CA LEU A 315 15.94 3.65 -3.14
C LEU A 315 15.44 2.74 -1.98
N PHE A 316 15.01 1.52 -2.30
CA PHE A 316 14.52 0.54 -1.33
C PHE A 316 15.41 -0.72 -1.36
N PRO A 317 16.66 -0.62 -0.85
CA PRO A 317 17.55 -1.77 -0.77
C PRO A 317 16.88 -2.86 0.05
N LYS A 318 16.99 -4.11 -0.42
CA LYS A 318 16.34 -5.29 0.18
C LYS A 318 14.81 -5.12 0.38
N ARG A 319 14.16 -4.23 -0.40
CA ARG A 319 12.73 -3.90 -0.33
C ARG A 319 12.30 -3.17 0.94
N VAL A 320 13.22 -2.59 1.70
CA VAL A 320 12.91 -1.79 2.90
C VAL A 320 12.46 -0.38 2.51
N THR A 321 11.34 0.09 3.06
CA THR A 321 10.62 1.31 2.64
C THR A 321 10.62 2.43 3.70
N ASP A 322 11.57 2.42 4.64
CA ASP A 322 11.63 3.38 5.76
C ASP A 322 11.65 4.86 5.34
N VAL A 323 12.27 5.17 4.20
CA VAL A 323 12.32 6.51 3.59
C VAL A 323 10.89 7.04 3.35
N LEU A 324 10.01 6.18 2.83
CA LEU A 324 8.60 6.52 2.62
C LEU A 324 7.84 6.64 3.94
N ARG A 325 8.12 5.75 4.91
CA ARG A 325 7.49 5.78 6.24
C ARG A 325 7.70 7.11 6.95
N GLN A 326 8.94 7.61 6.95
CA GLN A 326 9.29 8.90 7.51
C GLN A 326 8.50 10.04 6.85
N SER A 327 8.48 10.07 5.51
CA SER A 327 7.72 11.10 4.78
C SER A 327 6.21 11.04 5.06
N ALA A 328 5.64 9.84 5.20
CA ALA A 328 4.23 9.66 5.52
C ALA A 328 3.91 10.12 6.95
N GLN A 329 4.80 9.87 7.91
CA GLN A 329 4.64 10.28 9.31
C GLN A 329 4.58 11.81 9.44
N LEU A 330 5.34 12.56 8.63
CA LEU A 330 5.20 14.03 8.56
C LEU A 330 3.81 14.46 8.13
N THR A 331 3.33 13.91 7.03
CA THR A 331 2.01 14.28 6.49
C THR A 331 0.87 13.91 7.44
N GLN A 332 1.04 12.86 8.25
CA GLN A 332 0.07 12.49 9.29
C GLN A 332 0.14 13.39 10.53
N THR A 333 1.32 13.89 10.89
CA THR A 333 1.52 14.68 12.11
C THR A 333 1.27 16.18 11.86
N ASN A 334 1.42 16.64 10.61
CA ASN A 334 1.21 18.03 10.23
C ASN A 334 0.22 18.17 9.06
N MET A 335 -1.05 18.39 9.42
CA MET A 335 -2.14 18.55 8.46
C MET A 335 -1.95 19.74 7.51
N ASP A 336 -1.30 20.82 7.95
CA ASP A 336 -1.06 21.97 7.07
C ASP A 336 -0.02 21.66 5.99
N VAL A 337 1.01 20.85 6.29
CA VAL A 337 1.94 20.31 5.28
C VAL A 337 1.23 19.38 4.30
N LEU A 338 0.31 18.54 4.79
CA LEU A 338 -0.49 17.68 3.93
C LEU A 338 -1.38 18.52 2.98
N PHE A 339 -2.04 19.56 3.47
CA PHE A 339 -2.90 20.40 2.65
C PHE A 339 -2.13 21.27 1.66
N SER A 340 -0.98 21.82 2.05
CA SER A 340 -0.12 22.57 1.14
C SER A 340 0.42 21.68 0.02
N THR A 341 0.85 20.46 0.37
CA THR A 341 1.30 19.44 -0.61
C THR A 341 0.17 19.08 -1.58
N ALA A 342 -1.04 18.81 -1.06
CA ALA A 342 -2.20 18.51 -1.90
C ALA A 342 -2.57 19.66 -2.86
N LEU A 343 -2.54 20.91 -2.38
CA LEU A 343 -2.81 22.08 -3.20
C LEU A 343 -1.73 22.32 -4.26
N ASN A 344 -0.47 22.03 -3.91
CA ASN A 344 0.64 22.10 -4.86
C ASN A 344 0.49 21.05 -5.97
N SER A 345 0.16 19.80 -5.63
CA SER A 345 -0.13 18.73 -6.61
C SER A 345 -1.28 19.09 -7.55
N LEU A 346 -2.23 19.89 -7.08
CA LEU A 346 -3.36 20.40 -7.88
C LEU A 346 -3.08 21.76 -8.54
N GLN A 347 -1.85 22.28 -8.48
CA GLN A 347 -1.47 23.59 -9.02
C GLN A 347 -2.42 24.72 -8.56
N ALA A 348 -2.78 24.70 -7.28
CA ALA A 348 -3.77 25.60 -6.68
C ALA A 348 -3.26 26.18 -5.35
N ILE A 349 -1.95 26.43 -5.25
CA ILE A 349 -1.30 26.86 -4.01
C ILE A 349 -1.83 28.21 -3.51
N GLU A 350 -2.37 29.05 -4.40
CA GLU A 350 -2.99 30.32 -4.04
C GLU A 350 -4.19 30.14 -3.09
N ILE A 351 -4.88 28.98 -3.16
CA ILE A 351 -6.04 28.70 -2.30
C ILE A 351 -5.64 28.58 -0.83
N ALA A 352 -4.39 28.18 -0.54
CA ALA A 352 -3.87 28.14 0.83
C ALA A 352 -3.94 29.52 1.51
N GLN A 353 -3.87 30.60 0.72
CA GLN A 353 -3.95 31.97 1.21
C GLN A 353 -5.39 32.47 1.43
N SER A 354 -6.41 31.78 0.90
CA SER A 354 -7.81 32.18 1.08
C SER A 354 -8.20 32.21 2.57
N PRO A 355 -8.79 33.31 3.08
CA PRO A 355 -9.28 33.38 4.46
C PRO A 355 -10.31 32.29 4.77
N ARG A 356 -11.13 31.91 3.79
CA ARG A 356 -12.14 30.84 3.95
C ARG A 356 -11.47 29.47 4.07
N PHE A 357 -10.38 29.24 3.35
CA PHE A 357 -9.62 28.00 3.47
C PHE A 357 -8.89 27.93 4.82
N LYS A 358 -8.21 29.01 5.24
CA LYS A 358 -7.50 29.08 6.53
C LYS A 358 -8.42 28.86 7.73
N ARG A 359 -9.62 29.45 7.73
CA ARG A 359 -10.61 29.30 8.81
C ARG A 359 -11.37 27.98 8.77
N SER A 360 -11.23 27.18 7.71
CA SER A 360 -11.94 25.91 7.59
C SER A 360 -11.27 24.84 8.44
N ASN A 361 -12.06 23.97 9.06
CA ASN A 361 -11.53 22.76 9.69
C ASN A 361 -10.96 21.77 8.65
N ASP A 362 -10.16 20.82 9.11
CA ASP A 362 -9.43 19.86 8.27
C ASP A 362 -10.33 19.02 7.37
N GLN A 363 -11.49 18.64 7.90
CA GLN A 363 -12.53 17.93 7.16
C GLN A 363 -13.08 18.76 5.99
N SER A 364 -13.21 20.06 6.17
CA SER A 364 -13.65 20.99 5.13
C SER A 364 -12.54 21.29 4.13
N LYS A 365 -11.29 21.44 4.60
CA LYS A 365 -10.10 21.59 3.73
C LYS A 365 -9.96 20.37 2.82
N SER A 366 -10.13 19.16 3.36
CA SER A 366 -10.11 17.92 2.57
C SER A 366 -11.22 17.88 1.51
N ALA A 367 -12.45 18.28 1.85
CA ALA A 367 -13.55 18.35 0.88
C ALA A 367 -13.30 19.40 -0.22
N ILE A 368 -12.63 20.52 0.10
CA ILE A 368 -12.22 21.52 -0.89
C ILE A 368 -11.15 20.95 -1.84
N ILE A 369 -10.16 20.23 -1.31
CA ILE A 369 -9.11 19.59 -2.09
C ILE A 369 -9.71 18.55 -3.05
N VAL A 370 -10.62 17.71 -2.57
CA VAL A 370 -11.35 16.75 -3.42
C VAL A 370 -12.16 17.46 -4.50
N LEU A 371 -12.88 18.54 -4.15
CA LEU A 371 -13.62 19.35 -5.11
C LEU A 371 -12.70 19.90 -6.21
N LEU A 372 -11.50 20.38 -5.85
CA LEU A 372 -10.50 20.86 -6.81
C LEU A 372 -10.00 19.73 -7.72
N ALA A 373 -9.70 18.56 -7.19
CA ALA A 373 -9.28 17.41 -7.99
C ALA A 373 -10.35 16.98 -8.99
N HIS A 374 -11.62 16.92 -8.57
CA HIS A 374 -12.75 16.64 -9.45
C HIS A 374 -12.93 17.71 -10.54
N SER A 375 -12.60 18.97 -10.25
CA SER A 375 -12.64 20.06 -11.24
C SER A 375 -11.61 19.89 -12.37
N GLN A 376 -10.54 19.14 -12.12
CA GLN A 376 -9.52 18.75 -13.08
C GLN A 376 -9.79 17.37 -13.70
N CYS A 377 -11.05 16.92 -13.65
CA CYS A 377 -11.51 15.62 -14.15
C CYS A 377 -10.86 14.41 -13.47
N LYS A 378 -10.23 14.58 -12.30
CA LYS A 378 -9.71 13.47 -11.48
C LYS A 378 -10.84 12.99 -10.56
N ARG A 379 -11.58 11.97 -11.01
CA ARG A 379 -12.85 11.56 -10.37
C ARG A 379 -12.79 10.17 -9.76
N ARG A 380 -11.89 9.31 -10.24
CA ARG A 380 -11.77 7.94 -9.74
C ARG A 380 -10.98 7.95 -8.44
N ILE A 381 -11.39 7.12 -7.47
CA ILE A 381 -10.69 7.01 -6.17
C ILE A 381 -9.21 6.66 -6.38
N ALA A 382 -8.91 5.73 -7.31
CA ALA A 382 -7.54 5.36 -7.64
C ALA A 382 -6.70 6.56 -8.16
N GLU A 383 -7.30 7.43 -8.97
CA GLU A 383 -6.64 8.65 -9.46
C GLU A 383 -6.40 9.65 -8.33
N LEU A 384 -7.40 9.85 -7.47
CA LEU A 384 -7.30 10.75 -6.32
C LEU A 384 -6.20 10.30 -5.35
N ARG A 385 -6.12 9.01 -5.06
CA ARG A 385 -5.09 8.42 -4.20
C ARG A 385 -3.68 8.57 -4.76
N ARG A 386 -3.54 8.62 -6.08
CA ARG A 386 -2.25 8.84 -6.75
C ARG A 386 -1.77 10.27 -6.62
N ILE A 387 -2.68 11.24 -6.65
CA ILE A 387 -2.34 12.67 -6.74
C ILE A 387 -2.33 13.34 -5.36
N LEU A 388 -3.17 12.86 -4.44
CA LEU A 388 -3.42 13.50 -3.16
C LEU A 388 -2.77 12.72 -2.01
N PRO A 389 -2.08 13.40 -1.08
CA PRO A 389 -1.52 12.80 0.14
C PRO A 389 -2.62 12.57 1.19
N LEU A 390 -3.76 11.99 0.80
CA LEU A 390 -4.91 11.74 1.67
C LEU A 390 -5.14 10.24 1.82
N SER A 391 -5.37 9.78 3.05
CA SER A 391 -5.77 8.39 3.30
C SER A 391 -7.12 8.08 2.65
N LEU A 392 -7.36 6.81 2.33
CA LEU A 392 -8.61 6.39 1.69
C LEU A 392 -9.85 6.80 2.48
N ASP A 393 -9.82 6.62 3.81
CA ASP A 393 -10.93 7.00 4.67
C ASP A 393 -11.20 8.51 4.60
N THR A 394 -10.13 9.31 4.60
CA THR A 394 -10.24 10.77 4.47
C THR A 394 -10.82 11.16 3.11
N LEU A 395 -10.38 10.51 2.03
CA LEU A 395 -10.92 10.72 0.68
C LEU A 395 -12.40 10.40 0.60
N ILE A 396 -12.83 9.23 1.10
CA ILE A 396 -14.23 8.82 1.09
C ILE A 396 -15.09 9.82 1.88
N HIS A 397 -14.66 10.20 3.09
CA HIS A 397 -15.38 11.18 3.90
C HIS A 397 -15.38 12.59 3.29
N ALA A 398 -14.32 12.98 2.58
CA ALA A 398 -14.23 14.26 1.89
C ALA A 398 -15.15 14.30 0.66
N ILE A 399 -15.22 13.23 -0.13
CA ILE A 399 -16.16 13.08 -1.25
C ILE A 399 -17.59 13.17 -0.74
N ASP A 400 -17.96 12.36 0.26
CA ASP A 400 -19.29 12.36 0.86
C ASP A 400 -19.67 13.76 1.40
N ARG A 401 -18.74 14.45 2.07
CA ARG A 401 -18.96 15.82 2.54
C ARG A 401 -19.14 16.81 1.39
N ALA A 402 -18.39 16.68 0.31
CA ALA A 402 -18.54 17.53 -0.87
C ALA A 402 -19.89 17.30 -1.57
N VAL A 403 -20.38 16.06 -1.60
CA VAL A 403 -21.73 15.71 -2.08
C VAL A 403 -22.81 16.31 -1.16
N ARG A 404 -22.71 16.12 0.16
CA ARG A 404 -23.67 16.68 1.13
C ARG A 404 -23.74 18.21 1.10
N ARG A 405 -22.64 18.88 0.75
CA ARG A 405 -22.60 20.34 0.55
C ARG A 405 -23.16 20.79 -0.79
N GLY A 406 -23.59 19.85 -1.64
CA GLY A 406 -24.06 20.13 -2.98
C GLY A 406 -22.95 20.67 -3.89
N TRP A 407 -21.67 20.43 -3.60
CA TRP A 407 -20.56 20.84 -4.46
C TRP A 407 -20.30 19.83 -5.58
N LEU A 408 -20.53 18.56 -5.28
CA LEU A 408 -20.46 17.44 -6.22
C LEU A 408 -21.83 16.75 -6.29
N THR A 409 -22.11 16.17 -7.44
CA THR A 409 -23.20 15.21 -7.62
C THR A 409 -22.76 13.82 -7.14
N ASN A 410 -23.71 12.89 -6.97
CA ASN A 410 -23.39 11.49 -6.63
C ASN A 410 -22.51 10.79 -7.69
N SER A 411 -22.54 11.25 -8.94
CA SER A 411 -21.66 10.78 -10.02
C SER A 411 -20.28 11.44 -10.02
N GLY A 412 -20.01 12.36 -9.09
CA GLY A 412 -18.75 13.08 -8.97
C GLY A 412 -18.58 14.25 -9.95
N ALA A 413 -19.63 14.65 -10.69
CA ALA A 413 -19.63 15.87 -11.50
C ALA A 413 -19.80 17.11 -10.62
N LEU A 414 -19.17 18.22 -11.01
CA LEU A 414 -19.28 19.50 -10.29
C LEU A 414 -20.66 20.11 -10.48
N THR A 415 -21.20 20.66 -9.41
CA THR A 415 -22.41 21.49 -9.46
C THR A 415 -22.05 22.96 -9.68
N LEU A 416 -23.05 23.78 -10.00
CA LEU A 416 -22.89 25.23 -10.06
C LEU A 416 -22.41 25.83 -8.73
N ALA A 417 -22.83 25.27 -7.59
CA ALA A 417 -22.34 25.67 -6.27
C ALA A 417 -20.85 25.31 -6.07
N GLY A 418 -20.43 24.12 -6.53
CA GLY A 418 -19.02 23.71 -6.52
C GLY A 418 -18.13 24.61 -7.36
N HIS A 419 -18.55 24.95 -8.58
CA HIS A 419 -17.83 25.89 -9.45
C HIS A 419 -17.71 27.29 -8.81
N LYS A 420 -18.79 27.79 -8.21
CA LYS A 420 -18.77 29.07 -7.47
C LYS A 420 -17.80 29.02 -6.28
N ALA A 421 -17.77 27.91 -5.54
CA ALA A 421 -16.87 27.74 -4.40
C ALA A 421 -15.39 27.80 -4.82
N ILE A 422 -14.99 27.07 -5.86
CA ILE A 422 -13.61 27.10 -6.39
C ILE A 422 -13.23 28.51 -6.84
N ARG A 423 -14.09 29.17 -7.64
CA ARG A 423 -13.85 30.52 -8.14
C ARG A 423 -13.66 31.52 -7.00
N PHE A 424 -14.49 31.42 -5.96
CA PHE A 424 -14.41 32.27 -4.79
C PHE A 424 -13.10 32.07 -4.02
N LEU A 425 -12.70 30.81 -3.79
CA LEU A 425 -11.46 30.47 -3.09
C LEU A 425 -10.23 30.98 -3.85
N ARG A 426 -10.14 30.74 -5.16
CA ARG A 426 -9.05 31.26 -6.01
C ARG A 426 -8.97 32.79 -5.98
N ARG A 427 -10.12 33.47 -6.11
CA ARG A 427 -10.17 34.94 -6.05
C ARG A 427 -9.68 35.48 -4.71
N GLN A 428 -10.07 34.85 -3.60
CA GLN A 428 -9.59 35.25 -2.28
C GLN A 428 -8.09 34.99 -2.10
N GLY A 429 -7.58 33.86 -2.62
CA GLY A 429 -6.16 33.53 -2.57
C GLY A 429 -5.29 34.52 -3.31
N LYS A 430 -5.71 34.96 -4.52
CA LYS A 430 -5.00 35.94 -5.35
C LYS A 430 -4.99 37.36 -4.80
N LYS A 431 -5.87 37.71 -3.85
CA LYS A 431 -6.01 39.08 -3.32
C LYS A 431 -4.86 39.51 -2.39
N PHE A 432 -3.95 38.60 -2.03
CA PHE A 432 -2.70 38.98 -1.39
C PHE A 432 -1.73 39.47 -2.48
N PHE A 433 -1.88 40.73 -2.88
CA PHE A 433 -0.84 41.45 -3.61
C PHE A 433 0.40 41.53 -2.73
N VAL A 434 1.54 41.04 -3.22
CA VAL A 434 2.83 41.55 -2.77
C VAL A 434 2.84 43.01 -3.18
N ALA A 435 2.88 43.93 -2.20
CA ALA A 435 3.11 45.33 -2.53
C ALA A 435 4.39 45.40 -3.38
N PRO A 436 4.39 46.07 -4.54
CA PRO A 436 5.65 46.30 -5.24
C PRO A 436 6.63 46.92 -4.24
N ALA A 437 7.89 46.45 -4.27
CA ALA A 437 8.96 47.03 -3.44
C ALA A 437 8.83 48.55 -3.53
N ALA A 438 8.90 49.23 -2.38
CA ALA A 438 8.66 50.67 -2.26
C ALA A 438 9.23 51.38 -3.49
N LEU A 439 8.34 51.96 -4.30
CA LEU A 439 8.74 52.68 -5.51
C LEU A 439 9.93 53.55 -5.13
N ALA A 440 11.08 53.30 -5.75
CA ALA A 440 12.19 54.23 -5.69
C ALA A 440 11.59 55.61 -6.02
N PRO A 441 11.85 56.64 -5.19
CA PRO A 441 11.20 57.93 -5.33
C PRO A 441 11.33 58.40 -6.78
N TYR A 442 10.18 58.53 -7.45
CA TYR A 442 10.12 58.98 -8.83
C TYR A 442 10.46 60.47 -8.85
N TYR A 443 11.68 60.79 -9.30
CA TYR A 443 12.11 62.15 -9.56
C TYR A 443 12.02 62.41 -11.07
N PRO A 444 11.00 63.14 -11.57
CA PRO A 444 10.92 63.50 -12.98
C PRO A 444 12.09 64.40 -13.35
N THR A 445 12.93 63.97 -14.28
CA THR A 445 14.15 64.68 -14.71
C THR A 445 13.89 65.80 -15.72
N GLN A 446 12.68 65.94 -16.25
CA GLN A 446 12.31 67.02 -17.17
C GLN A 446 10.87 67.47 -16.94
N LEU A 447 10.72 68.73 -16.56
CA LEU A 447 9.44 69.43 -16.61
C LEU A 447 9.18 69.85 -18.06
N ARG A 448 8.00 69.54 -18.61
CA ARG A 448 7.56 70.14 -19.88
C ARG A 448 7.37 71.63 -19.68
N ALA A 449 7.94 72.43 -20.58
CA ALA A 449 7.67 73.86 -20.63
C ALA A 449 6.18 74.11 -20.94
N PRO A 450 5.55 75.11 -20.32
CA PRO A 450 4.16 75.48 -20.61
C PRO A 450 4.03 75.99 -22.04
N GLN A 451 2.89 75.67 -22.68
CA GLN A 451 2.54 76.13 -24.03
C GLN A 451 2.05 77.57 -24.02
#